data_AF-A0A2J8QF42-F1
#
_entry.id   AF-A0A2J8QF42-F1
#
_cell.length_a   1.000
_cell.length_b   1.000
_cell.length_c   1.000
_cell.angle_alpha   90.00
_cell.angle_beta   90.00
_cell.angle_gamma   90.00
#
_symmetry.space_group_name_H-M   'P 1'
#
loop_
_entity.id
_entity.type
_entity.pdbx_description
1 polymer ?
#
loop_
_entity_poly.entity_id
_entity_poly.type
_entity_poly.pdbx_seq_one_letter_code
_entity_poly.pdbx_strand_id
1 'polypeptide(L)'
;RGPGSVGPGLGWKLRSGGGVRTLTLLVETRFSFCRTEHPYKSKKAVWHKLLSKQRRRAVVACFRMTPLYNLPTHRACNMFLESYKAVWILTEDHSFEDRMIDDLSKAGEQEEEEEEVEEKKPDPLHQLVLHFSRTALTEKSKLDEDYLYMAYADIMAKSCHLEEGGENGEAEEEVEVSFEEKEMEKQRLLYQQARLHTRGAAEMVLQMISACKGETGAMVSSTLKLGISILNGGNAEVQQKMLDYLKDKKEVGFFQSIQALMQTCSVLDLNAFERQNKAEGLGMVNE
;
A
#
# COMPACT_ATOMS: atom_id res chain seq x y z
N ARG A 1 -11.84 79.10 22.82
CA ARG A 1 -11.21 78.16 21.85
C ARG A 1 -9.76 78.59 21.72
N GLY A 2 -8.92 78.06 22.61
CA GLY A 2 -7.48 78.33 22.63
C GLY A 2 -6.70 77.29 21.80
N PRO A 3 -5.42 77.57 21.49
CA PRO A 3 -4.60 76.87 20.49
C PRO A 3 -3.68 75.80 21.12
N GLY A 4 -3.11 74.90 20.31
CA GLY A 4 -2.08 73.96 20.78
C GLY A 4 -1.55 73.02 19.68
N SER A 5 -0.26 73.17 19.40
CA SER A 5 0.61 72.44 18.46
C SER A 5 1.10 71.08 18.96
N VAL A 6 1.92 70.38 18.13
CA VAL A 6 2.75 69.16 18.37
C VAL A 6 2.03 67.87 17.95
N GLY A 7 2.50 66.94 17.11
CA GLY A 7 3.81 66.48 16.62
C GLY A 7 3.69 64.95 16.39
N PRO A 8 4.40 64.30 15.44
CA PRO A 8 4.15 62.90 15.07
C PRO A 8 4.91 61.91 15.96
N GLY A 9 4.20 60.98 16.60
CA GLY A 9 4.74 59.98 17.52
C GLY A 9 4.80 58.58 16.90
N LEU A 10 6.03 58.14 16.64
CA LEU A 10 6.42 56.78 16.25
C LEU A 10 6.18 55.76 17.37
N GLY A 11 5.90 54.51 16.98
CA GLY A 11 6.65 53.38 17.52
C GLY A 11 5.86 52.33 18.30
N TRP A 12 5.62 51.18 17.67
CA TRP A 12 6.09 49.93 18.25
C TRP A 12 7.22 49.40 17.37
N LYS A 13 8.34 49.10 18.04
CA LYS A 13 9.69 49.03 17.50
C LYS A 13 10.20 47.60 17.69
N LEU A 14 10.69 47.00 16.59
CA LEU A 14 11.76 45.99 16.51
C LEU A 14 11.46 44.59 17.11
N ARG A 15 12.02 43.47 16.63
CA ARG A 15 12.88 43.12 15.49
C ARG A 15 13.02 41.59 15.46
N SER A 16 13.29 41.09 14.26
CA SER A 16 14.12 39.91 13.93
C SER A 16 13.63 38.50 14.30
N GLY A 17 13.33 37.74 13.25
CA GLY A 17 13.27 36.27 13.27
C GLY A 17 13.22 35.67 11.86
N GLY A 18 14.30 35.86 11.08
CA GLY A 18 14.86 35.02 10.00
C GLY A 18 14.05 34.27 8.92
N GLY A 19 12.79 33.85 9.12
CA GLY A 19 12.13 32.88 8.24
C GLY A 19 11.32 33.46 7.08
N VAL A 20 10.77 34.67 7.25
CA VAL A 20 9.75 35.19 6.33
C VAL A 20 10.37 35.75 5.04
N ARG A 21 11.63 36.19 5.07
CA ARG A 21 12.29 36.80 3.90
C ARG A 21 12.72 35.78 2.84
N THR A 22 12.98 34.54 3.23
CA THR A 22 13.40 33.47 2.29
C THR A 22 12.22 32.96 1.48
N LEU A 23 11.02 32.89 2.07
CA LEU A 23 9.79 32.53 1.38
C LEU A 23 9.35 33.61 0.38
N THR A 24 9.47 34.89 0.75
CA THR A 24 9.12 35.98 -0.19
C THR A 24 10.07 35.99 -1.39
N LEU A 25 11.37 35.79 -1.18
CA LEU A 25 12.34 35.72 -2.28
C LEU A 25 12.10 34.51 -3.18
N LEU A 26 11.79 33.32 -2.66
CA LEU A 26 11.53 32.13 -3.50
C LEU A 26 10.26 32.27 -4.34
N VAL A 27 9.23 32.95 -3.82
CA VAL A 27 8.03 33.32 -4.57
C VAL A 27 8.35 34.36 -5.64
N GLU A 28 9.21 35.35 -5.34
CA GLU A 28 9.59 36.41 -6.27
C GLU A 28 10.51 35.91 -7.40
N THR A 29 11.43 34.97 -7.13
CA THR A 29 12.27 34.36 -8.18
C THR A 29 11.46 33.43 -9.09
N ARG A 30 10.49 32.68 -8.54
CA ARG A 30 9.60 31.82 -9.33
C ARG A 30 8.60 32.65 -10.17
N PHE A 31 8.15 33.78 -9.64
CA PHE A 31 7.31 34.73 -10.39
C PHE A 31 8.10 35.48 -11.47
N SER A 32 9.38 35.77 -11.24
CA SER A 32 10.25 36.44 -12.22
C SER A 32 10.72 35.52 -13.35
N PHE A 33 10.95 34.22 -13.08
CA PHE A 33 11.26 33.22 -14.11
C PHE A 33 10.08 33.00 -15.06
N CYS A 34 8.84 33.00 -14.55
CA CYS A 34 7.62 32.98 -15.39
C CYS A 34 7.42 34.25 -16.24
N ARG A 35 8.22 35.30 -16.05
CA ARG A 35 8.05 36.59 -16.73
C ARG A 35 9.06 36.88 -17.84
N THR A 36 10.02 36.00 -18.09
CA THR A 36 11.12 36.23 -19.06
C THR A 36 11.11 35.36 -20.32
N GLU A 37 9.98 34.76 -20.69
CA GLU A 37 9.74 34.39 -22.09
C GLU A 37 8.54 35.17 -22.62
N HIS A 38 8.82 36.34 -23.19
CA HIS A 38 7.86 37.02 -24.04
C HIS A 38 7.51 36.11 -25.22
N PRO A 39 6.24 35.68 -25.40
CA PRO A 39 5.85 35.07 -26.65
C PRO A 39 5.97 36.16 -27.71
N TYR A 40 6.83 35.91 -28.70
CA TYR A 40 7.00 36.75 -29.88
C TYR A 40 5.61 37.20 -30.38
N LYS A 41 5.36 38.51 -30.35
CA LYS A 41 4.08 39.14 -30.72
C LYS A 41 3.81 38.94 -32.20
N SER A 42 3.28 37.78 -32.54
CA SER A 42 2.64 37.45 -33.80
C SER A 42 1.87 36.15 -33.60
N LYS A 43 0.66 36.24 -33.04
CA LYS A 43 -0.40 35.25 -33.24
C LYS A 43 -1.72 35.90 -32.88
N LYS A 44 -2.66 35.80 -33.83
CA LYS A 44 -4.07 36.23 -33.74
C LYS A 44 -4.68 35.84 -32.40
N ALA A 45 -5.70 36.56 -31.95
CA ALA A 45 -6.50 36.18 -30.78
C ALA A 45 -7.09 34.77 -30.97
N VAL A 46 -6.35 33.76 -30.52
CA VAL A 46 -6.80 32.38 -30.45
C VAL A 46 -7.59 32.31 -29.16
N TRP A 47 -8.92 32.31 -29.28
CA TRP A 47 -9.82 31.98 -28.18
C TRP A 47 -9.31 30.70 -27.51
N HIS A 48 -8.79 30.80 -26.28
CA HIS A 48 -8.40 29.62 -25.53
C HIS A 48 -9.65 28.76 -25.31
N LYS A 49 -9.69 27.57 -25.91
CA LYS A 49 -10.78 26.61 -25.71
C LYS A 49 -10.74 26.13 -24.26
N LEU A 50 -11.59 26.73 -23.41
CA LEU A 50 -11.74 26.36 -21.99
C LEU A 50 -12.31 24.95 -21.77
N LEU A 51 -13.06 24.42 -22.75
CA LEU A 51 -13.62 23.08 -22.68
C LEU A 51 -13.29 22.26 -23.93
N SER A 52 -12.92 21.00 -23.72
CA SER A 52 -12.81 20.01 -24.79
C SER A 52 -14.17 19.80 -25.47
N LYS A 53 -14.15 19.49 -26.77
CA LYS A 53 -15.35 19.14 -27.54
C LYS A 53 -16.06 17.92 -26.95
N GLN A 54 -15.30 16.97 -26.41
CA GLN A 54 -15.81 15.75 -25.78
C GLN A 54 -16.52 16.06 -24.46
N ARG A 55 -15.94 16.86 -23.57
CA ARG A 55 -16.59 17.32 -22.33
C ARG A 55 -17.91 18.04 -22.60
N ARG A 56 -17.99 18.89 -23.64
CA ARG A 56 -19.25 19.52 -24.06
C ARG A 56 -20.30 18.50 -24.51
N ARG A 57 -19.90 17.45 -25.25
CA ARG A 57 -20.81 16.37 -25.66
C ARG A 57 -21.30 15.57 -24.46
N ALA A 58 -20.42 15.21 -23.54
CA ALA A 58 -20.78 14.50 -22.31
C ALA A 58 -21.79 15.29 -21.47
N VAL A 59 -21.60 16.60 -21.28
CA VAL A 59 -22.58 17.45 -20.57
C VAL A 59 -23.95 17.42 -21.24
N VAL A 60 -23.99 17.48 -22.58
CA VAL A 60 -25.26 17.37 -23.32
C VAL A 60 -25.87 15.97 -23.22
N ALA A 61 -25.05 14.91 -23.16
CA ALA A 61 -25.51 13.54 -22.93
C ALA A 61 -26.07 13.34 -21.51
N CYS A 62 -25.47 13.99 -20.50
CA CYS A 62 -25.97 13.96 -19.12
C CYS A 62 -27.42 14.46 -19.00
N PHE A 63 -27.82 15.46 -19.80
CA PHE A 63 -29.22 15.92 -19.83
C PHE A 63 -30.19 14.88 -20.44
N ARG A 64 -29.70 13.89 -21.17
CA ARG A 64 -30.48 12.78 -21.75
C ARG A 64 -30.45 11.52 -20.90
N MET A 65 -29.88 11.58 -19.69
CA MET A 65 -29.77 10.43 -18.81
C MET A 65 -31.15 9.92 -18.41
N THR A 66 -31.28 8.59 -18.34
CA THR A 66 -32.52 7.94 -17.91
C THR A 66 -32.57 7.94 -16.38
N PRO A 67 -33.64 8.46 -15.75
CA PRO A 67 -33.78 8.43 -14.30
C PRO A 67 -34.02 7.01 -13.80
N LEU A 68 -33.69 6.75 -12.53
CA LEU A 68 -33.70 5.40 -11.94
C LEU A 68 -35.04 4.66 -12.09
N TYR A 69 -36.17 5.37 -11.95
CA TYR A 69 -37.49 4.79 -12.03
C TYR A 69 -37.89 4.30 -13.44
N ASN A 70 -37.19 4.75 -14.49
CA ASN A 70 -37.48 4.40 -15.88
C ASN A 70 -36.48 3.38 -16.45
N LEU A 71 -35.65 2.78 -15.61
CA LEU A 71 -34.69 1.74 -16.00
C LEU A 71 -35.34 0.35 -15.93
N PRO A 72 -34.99 -0.57 -16.86
CA PRO A 72 -35.37 -1.96 -16.73
C PRO A 72 -34.87 -2.55 -15.41
N THR A 73 -35.72 -3.32 -14.73
CA THR A 73 -35.45 -3.86 -13.39
C THR A 73 -34.15 -4.66 -13.32
N HIS A 74 -33.91 -5.56 -14.28
CA HIS A 74 -32.67 -6.36 -14.33
C HIS A 74 -31.40 -5.48 -14.42
N ARG A 75 -31.46 -4.35 -15.13
CA ARG A 75 -30.35 -3.41 -15.26
C ARG A 75 -30.13 -2.65 -13.96
N ALA A 76 -31.21 -2.20 -13.32
CA ALA A 76 -31.14 -1.57 -12.01
C ALA A 76 -30.57 -2.52 -10.94
N CYS A 77 -30.95 -3.80 -10.97
CA CYS A 77 -30.39 -4.83 -10.08
C CYS A 77 -28.89 -5.02 -10.27
N ASN A 78 -28.39 -5.09 -11.51
CA ASN A 78 -26.95 -5.22 -11.77
C ASN A 78 -26.16 -3.99 -11.30
N MET A 79 -26.70 -2.78 -11.51
CA MET A 79 -26.07 -1.56 -11.00
C MET A 79 -26.05 -1.53 -9.47
N PHE A 80 -27.13 -1.98 -8.84
CA PHE A 80 -27.22 -2.11 -7.38
C PHE A 80 -26.18 -3.09 -6.83
N LEU A 81 -26.04 -4.28 -7.43
CA LEU A 81 -25.07 -5.29 -6.99
C LEU A 81 -23.62 -4.77 -7.02
N GLU A 82 -23.23 -4.07 -8.08
CA GLU A 82 -21.88 -3.49 -8.17
C GLU A 82 -21.66 -2.42 -7.10
N SER A 83 -22.66 -1.56 -6.86
CA SER A 83 -22.59 -0.55 -5.79
C SER A 83 -22.55 -1.18 -4.39
N TYR A 84 -23.30 -2.25 -4.17
CA TYR A 84 -23.32 -2.97 -2.90
C TYR A 84 -21.99 -3.64 -2.62
N LYS A 85 -21.38 -4.27 -3.64
CA LYS A 85 -20.04 -4.83 -3.53
C LYS A 85 -19.00 -3.78 -3.14
N ALA A 86 -19.01 -2.61 -3.79
CA ALA A 86 -18.03 -1.56 -3.53
C ALA A 86 -18.21 -0.88 -2.16
N VAL A 87 -19.46 -0.67 -1.74
CA VAL A 87 -19.78 0.11 -0.54
C VAL A 87 -19.90 -0.74 0.72
N TRP A 88 -20.25 -2.03 0.61
CA TRP A 88 -20.49 -2.89 1.76
C TRP A 88 -19.48 -4.03 1.85
N ILE A 89 -19.28 -4.79 0.77
CA ILE A 89 -18.43 -6.00 0.85
C ILE A 89 -16.95 -5.65 1.04
N LEU A 90 -16.46 -4.62 0.34
CA LEU A 90 -15.04 -4.22 0.42
C LEU A 90 -14.69 -3.43 1.67
N THR A 91 -15.68 -2.79 2.31
CA THR A 91 -15.49 -2.00 3.53
C THR A 91 -15.73 -2.81 4.80
N GLU A 92 -16.31 -4.01 4.67
CA GLU A 92 -16.58 -4.86 5.82
C GLU A 92 -15.25 -5.43 6.34
N ASP A 93 -14.92 -5.09 7.57
CA ASP A 93 -13.74 -5.63 8.23
C ASP A 93 -14.00 -7.09 8.62
N HIS A 94 -13.11 -7.94 8.12
CA HIS A 94 -13.10 -9.35 8.46
C HIS A 94 -12.10 -9.55 9.60
N SER A 95 -12.54 -10.24 10.66
CA SER A 95 -11.71 -10.56 11.84
C SER A 95 -11.40 -12.07 11.93
N PHE A 96 -11.57 -12.80 10.83
CA PHE A 96 -11.38 -14.25 10.84
C PHE A 96 -9.92 -14.65 10.73
N GLU A 97 -9.06 -13.74 10.26
CA GLU A 97 -7.67 -14.01 9.94
C GLU A 97 -6.90 -14.50 11.16
N ASP A 98 -7.02 -13.82 12.30
CA ASP A 98 -6.31 -14.24 13.51
C ASP A 98 -6.89 -15.53 14.10
N ARG A 99 -8.22 -15.66 14.16
CA ARG A 99 -8.88 -16.86 14.65
C ARG A 99 -8.50 -18.09 13.83
N MET A 100 -8.46 -17.95 12.50
CA MET A 100 -8.11 -19.03 11.59
C MET A 100 -6.68 -19.51 11.81
N ILE A 101 -5.71 -18.59 11.93
CA ILE A 101 -4.31 -18.97 12.16
C ILE A 101 -4.13 -19.56 13.57
N ASP A 102 -4.86 -19.04 14.55
CA ASP A 102 -4.85 -19.55 15.92
C ASP A 102 -5.35 -21.00 15.99
N ASP A 103 -6.52 -21.28 15.42
CA ASP A 103 -7.12 -22.61 15.37
C ASP A 103 -6.20 -23.63 14.65
N LEU A 104 -5.56 -23.23 13.54
CA LEU A 104 -4.62 -24.10 12.80
C LEU A 104 -3.32 -24.38 13.56
N SER A 105 -2.95 -23.51 14.50
CA SER A 105 -1.76 -23.68 15.34
C SER A 105 -2.05 -24.46 16.62
N LYS A 106 -3.23 -24.28 17.23
CA LYS A 106 -3.65 -24.91 18.48
C LYS A 106 -4.24 -26.30 18.30
N ALA A 107 -4.90 -26.57 17.18
CA ALA A 107 -5.48 -27.89 16.91
C ALA A 107 -4.42 -29.00 16.79
N GLY A 108 -3.14 -28.66 16.60
CA GLY A 108 -2.02 -29.61 16.65
C GLY A 108 -1.57 -29.99 18.06
N GLU A 109 -1.96 -29.23 19.09
CA GLU A 109 -1.58 -29.45 20.50
C GLU A 109 -2.67 -30.22 21.29
N GLN A 110 -3.70 -30.78 20.63
CA GLN A 110 -4.73 -31.56 21.33
C GLN A 110 -4.10 -32.75 22.06
N GLU A 111 -4.40 -32.85 23.37
CA GLU A 111 -3.86 -33.75 24.40
C GLU A 111 -3.84 -35.26 24.06
N GLU A 112 -4.35 -35.69 22.90
CA GLU A 112 -4.38 -37.09 22.48
C GLU A 112 -3.05 -37.58 21.86
N GLU A 113 -2.10 -36.69 21.49
CA GLU A 113 -0.84 -37.09 20.83
C GLU A 113 0.40 -37.16 21.73
N GLU A 114 0.30 -36.85 23.03
CA GLU A 114 1.47 -36.87 23.95
C GLU A 114 1.83 -38.27 24.51
N GLU A 115 1.03 -39.29 24.23
CA GLU A 115 1.39 -40.68 24.56
C GLU A 115 2.08 -41.35 23.35
N GLU A 116 3.42 -41.30 23.32
CA GLU A 116 4.32 -42.15 22.49
C GLU A 116 4.61 -41.76 21.01
N VAL A 117 5.02 -40.52 20.71
CA VAL A 117 5.72 -40.24 19.44
C VAL A 117 7.02 -39.45 19.66
N GLU A 118 8.18 -40.12 19.49
CA GLU A 118 9.52 -39.48 19.56
C GLU A 118 9.78 -38.46 18.43
N GLU A 119 8.93 -38.44 17.40
CA GLU A 119 8.92 -37.44 16.32
C GLU A 119 7.68 -36.56 16.44
N LYS A 120 7.85 -35.28 16.81
CA LYS A 120 6.75 -34.31 16.83
C LYS A 120 6.16 -34.19 15.43
N LYS A 121 4.91 -34.62 15.26
CA LYS A 121 4.21 -34.46 13.98
C LYS A 121 4.08 -32.96 13.67
N PRO A 122 4.26 -32.56 12.40
CA PRO A 122 4.01 -31.19 11.96
C PRO A 122 2.58 -30.73 12.27
N ASP A 123 2.43 -29.58 12.94
CA ASP A 123 1.14 -28.91 13.10
C ASP A 123 0.42 -28.72 11.75
N PRO A 124 -0.92 -28.65 11.71
CA PRO A 124 -1.65 -28.36 10.48
C PRO A 124 -1.16 -27.09 9.76
N LEU A 125 -0.83 -26.04 10.52
CA LEU A 125 -0.22 -24.81 9.97
C LEU A 125 1.17 -25.05 9.38
N HIS A 126 2.00 -25.89 10.01
CA HIS A 126 3.32 -26.24 9.50
C HIS A 126 3.23 -27.06 8.21
N GLN A 127 2.29 -28.01 8.13
CA GLN A 127 2.04 -28.79 6.91
C GLN A 127 1.66 -27.90 5.72
N LEU A 128 0.84 -26.88 5.96
CA LEU A 128 0.45 -25.91 4.95
C LEU A 128 1.65 -25.09 4.44
N VAL A 129 2.51 -24.61 5.34
CA VAL A 129 3.75 -23.91 4.97
C VAL A 129 4.70 -24.83 4.19
N LEU A 130 4.85 -26.09 4.61
CA LEU A 130 5.67 -27.08 3.91
C LEU A 130 5.14 -27.37 2.49
N HIS A 131 3.82 -27.42 2.30
CA HIS A 131 3.21 -27.61 0.99
C HIS A 131 3.57 -26.47 0.02
N PHE A 132 3.48 -25.23 0.48
CA PHE A 132 3.87 -24.06 -0.31
C PHE A 132 5.38 -24.01 -0.56
N SER A 133 6.20 -24.34 0.44
CA SER A 133 7.66 -24.48 0.28
C SER A 133 8.03 -25.51 -0.80
N ARG A 134 7.39 -26.68 -0.78
CA ARG A 134 7.60 -27.71 -1.80
C ARG A 134 7.20 -27.23 -3.19
N THR A 135 6.10 -26.48 -3.29
CA THR A 135 5.62 -25.91 -4.55
C THR A 135 6.62 -24.90 -5.12
N ALA A 136 7.22 -24.06 -4.26
CA ALA A 136 8.28 -23.11 -4.62
C ALA A 136 9.52 -23.80 -5.22
N LEU A 137 9.87 -24.97 -4.68
CA LEU A 137 11.03 -25.76 -5.12
C LEU A 137 10.76 -26.60 -6.37
N THR A 138 9.51 -26.68 -6.85
CA THR A 138 9.26 -27.33 -8.13
C THR A 138 9.81 -26.45 -9.26
N GLU A 139 10.86 -26.92 -9.92
CA GLU A 139 11.49 -26.18 -11.01
C GLU A 139 10.54 -26.02 -12.19
N LYS A 140 9.82 -24.90 -12.22
CA LYS A 140 9.05 -24.45 -13.37
C LYS A 140 9.73 -23.23 -13.98
N SER A 141 9.59 -23.10 -15.31
CA SER A 141 10.11 -21.93 -16.03
C SER A 141 9.34 -20.65 -15.71
N LYS A 142 8.06 -20.78 -15.32
CA LYS A 142 7.16 -19.73 -14.86
C LYS A 142 6.34 -20.26 -13.71
N LEU A 143 6.07 -19.43 -12.72
CA LEU A 143 5.14 -19.76 -11.65
C LEU A 143 3.71 -19.58 -12.16
N ASP A 144 2.86 -20.56 -11.89
CA ASP A 144 1.43 -20.46 -12.19
C ASP A 144 0.78 -19.44 -11.22
N GLU A 145 -0.27 -18.75 -11.67
CA GLU A 145 -1.06 -17.89 -10.76
C GLU A 145 -1.82 -18.75 -9.75
N ASP A 146 -1.22 -18.91 -8.57
CA ASP A 146 -1.81 -19.64 -7.46
C ASP A 146 -2.64 -18.70 -6.57
N TYR A 147 -3.96 -18.67 -6.83
CA TYR A 147 -4.93 -17.92 -6.02
C TYR A 147 -5.01 -18.44 -4.58
N LEU A 148 -4.74 -19.72 -4.33
CA LEU A 148 -4.78 -20.30 -2.99
C LEU A 148 -3.60 -19.78 -2.17
N TYR A 149 -2.39 -19.81 -2.75
CA TYR A 149 -1.21 -19.21 -2.12
C TYR A 149 -1.43 -17.73 -1.81
N MET A 150 -1.95 -16.96 -2.77
CA MET A 150 -2.19 -15.52 -2.57
C MET A 150 -3.17 -15.23 -1.43
N ALA A 151 -4.25 -16.01 -1.31
CA ALA A 151 -5.22 -15.87 -0.23
C ALA A 151 -4.60 -16.18 1.14
N TYR A 152 -3.87 -17.30 1.26
CA TYR A 152 -3.23 -17.67 2.52
C TYR A 152 -2.09 -16.71 2.91
N ALA A 153 -1.34 -16.20 1.93
CA ALA A 153 -0.30 -15.21 2.18
C ALA A 153 -0.90 -13.91 2.74
N ASP A 154 -2.05 -13.46 2.23
CA ASP A 154 -2.76 -12.28 2.75
C ASP A 154 -3.30 -12.51 4.18
N ILE A 155 -3.90 -13.67 4.44
CA ILE A 155 -4.40 -14.05 5.78
C ILE A 155 -3.25 -14.10 6.80
N MET A 156 -2.14 -14.76 6.46
CA MET A 156 -0.95 -14.83 7.32
C MET A 156 -0.33 -13.45 7.55
N ALA A 157 -0.31 -12.58 6.53
CA ALA A 157 0.21 -11.24 6.67
C ALA A 157 -0.64 -10.39 7.62
N LYS A 158 -1.97 -10.42 7.43
CA LYS A 158 -2.94 -9.73 8.30
C LYS A 158 -2.93 -10.24 9.74
N SER A 159 -2.73 -11.55 9.95
CA SER A 159 -2.61 -12.12 11.29
C SER A 159 -1.40 -11.60 12.08
N CYS A 160 -0.36 -11.07 11.41
CA CYS A 160 0.77 -10.38 12.06
C CYS A 160 0.62 -8.84 12.07
N HIS A 161 -0.40 -8.29 11.41
CA HIS A 161 -0.68 -6.86 11.31
C HIS A 161 -2.01 -6.53 11.97
N LEU A 162 -2.14 -6.78 13.28
CA LEU A 162 -3.40 -6.50 13.97
C LEU A 162 -3.60 -5.04 14.38
N GLU A 163 -2.58 -4.16 14.33
CA GLU A 163 -2.74 -2.77 14.83
C GLU A 163 -2.11 -1.67 13.93
N GLU A 164 -1.43 -1.97 12.83
CA GLU A 164 -0.85 -0.90 11.98
C GLU A 164 -1.82 -0.31 10.93
N GLY A 165 -2.96 -0.96 10.68
CA GLY A 165 -3.98 -0.46 9.77
C GLY A 165 -4.77 0.73 10.31
N GLY A 166 -4.73 0.95 11.64
CA GLY A 166 -5.36 2.09 12.31
C GLY A 166 -4.38 3.17 12.77
N GLU A 167 -3.11 2.84 13.02
CA GLU A 167 -2.19 3.81 13.65
C GLU A 167 -1.20 4.49 12.69
N ASN A 168 -0.91 3.90 11.52
CA ASN A 168 0.10 4.46 10.60
C ASN A 168 -0.49 5.21 9.40
N GLY A 169 -1.81 5.33 9.32
CA GLY A 169 -2.49 6.00 8.21
C GLY A 169 -3.73 6.74 8.67
N GLU A 170 -3.64 8.07 8.65
CA GLU A 170 -4.75 9.02 8.79
C GLU A 170 -5.10 9.47 10.23
N ALA A 171 -4.32 10.43 10.72
CA ALA A 171 -4.83 11.59 11.46
C ALA A 171 -5.86 11.33 12.58
N GLU A 172 -5.64 10.32 13.42
CA GLU A 172 -6.18 10.34 14.77
C GLU A 172 -5.21 11.14 15.66
N GLU A 173 -5.77 12.06 16.44
CA GLU A 173 -5.08 12.91 17.40
C GLU A 173 -4.05 12.07 18.17
N GLU A 174 -2.81 12.56 18.35
CA GLU A 174 -1.75 11.90 19.13
C GLU A 174 -2.25 11.62 20.57
N VAL A 175 -3.02 10.55 20.76
CA VAL A 175 -3.21 9.93 22.05
C VAL A 175 -1.86 9.29 22.33
N GLU A 176 -1.12 9.86 23.29
CA GLU A 176 0.13 9.25 23.75
C GLU A 176 -0.20 7.86 24.30
N VAL A 177 -0.08 6.83 23.45
CA VAL A 177 -0.20 5.43 23.83
C VAL A 177 0.79 5.19 24.95
N SER A 178 0.29 4.62 26.06
CA SER A 178 1.09 4.46 27.27
C SER A 178 2.29 3.55 27.01
N PHE A 179 3.39 3.74 27.75
CA PHE A 179 4.57 2.88 27.59
C PHE A 179 4.24 1.39 27.83
N GLU A 180 3.30 1.11 28.73
CA GLU A 180 2.83 -0.24 29.03
C GLU A 180 2.09 -0.85 27.84
N GLU A 181 1.24 -0.08 27.18
CA GLU A 181 0.48 -0.51 26.00
C GLU A 181 1.41 -0.80 24.81
N LYS A 182 2.38 0.09 24.54
CA LYS A 182 3.40 -0.14 23.49
C LYS A 182 4.23 -1.41 23.71
N GLU A 183 4.58 -1.72 24.95
CA GLU A 183 5.32 -2.95 25.24
C GLU A 183 4.41 -4.19 25.11
N MET A 184 3.14 -4.10 25.51
CA MET A 184 2.16 -5.18 25.35
C MET A 184 1.89 -5.49 23.87
N GLU A 185 1.73 -4.47 23.02
CA GLU A 185 1.58 -4.60 21.57
C GLU A 185 2.80 -5.26 20.94
N LYS A 186 4.00 -4.81 21.33
CA LYS A 186 5.25 -5.41 20.86
C LYS A 186 5.36 -6.89 21.22
N GLN A 187 4.99 -7.28 22.44
CA GLN A 187 5.00 -8.69 22.85
C GLN A 187 3.96 -9.52 22.06
N ARG A 188 2.78 -8.97 21.77
CA ARG A 188 1.77 -9.61 20.90
C ARG A 188 2.29 -9.81 19.48
N LEU A 189 2.90 -8.79 18.89
CA LEU A 189 3.50 -8.86 17.56
C LEU A 189 4.59 -9.94 17.50
N LEU A 190 5.50 -9.96 18.48
CA LEU A 190 6.55 -10.97 18.55
C LEU A 190 5.98 -12.38 18.68
N TYR A 191 4.92 -12.58 19.45
CA TYR A 191 4.24 -13.87 19.57
C TYR A 191 3.62 -14.33 18.23
N GLN A 192 2.92 -13.44 17.53
CA GLN A 192 2.33 -13.74 16.22
C GLN A 192 3.40 -14.08 15.17
N GLN A 193 4.51 -13.34 15.15
CA GLN A 193 5.65 -13.63 14.28
C GLN A 193 6.34 -14.93 14.68
N ALA A 194 6.46 -15.22 15.98
CA ALA A 194 6.97 -16.48 16.51
C ALA A 194 6.17 -17.67 15.99
N ARG A 195 4.84 -17.55 16.00
CA ARG A 195 3.92 -18.57 15.50
C ARG A 195 4.19 -18.95 14.04
N LEU A 196 4.44 -17.98 13.16
CA LEU A 196 4.69 -18.27 11.75
C LEU A 196 6.13 -18.69 11.46
N HIS A 197 7.12 -17.99 12.02
CA HIS A 197 8.51 -18.21 11.63
C HIS A 197 9.08 -19.52 12.20
N THR A 198 8.61 -19.99 13.36
CA THR A 198 9.00 -21.30 13.93
C THR A 198 8.58 -22.46 13.03
N ARG A 199 7.52 -22.26 12.22
CA ARG A 199 6.96 -23.23 11.28
C ARG A 199 7.52 -23.09 9.86
N GLY A 200 8.60 -22.33 9.66
CA GLY A 200 9.30 -22.23 8.37
C GLY A 200 8.73 -21.20 7.40
N ALA A 201 7.82 -20.32 7.83
CA ALA A 201 7.25 -19.30 6.94
C ALA A 201 8.32 -18.33 6.38
N ALA A 202 9.35 -18.02 7.18
CA ALA A 202 10.45 -17.16 6.77
C ALA A 202 11.27 -17.75 5.60
N GLU A 203 11.52 -19.06 5.62
CA GLU A 203 12.25 -19.76 4.56
C GLU A 203 11.41 -19.86 3.29
N MET A 204 10.12 -20.16 3.44
CA MET A 204 9.15 -20.21 2.35
C MET A 204 9.13 -18.87 1.57
N VAL A 205 9.11 -17.73 2.26
CA VAL A 205 9.13 -16.40 1.61
C VAL A 205 10.39 -16.23 0.75
N LEU A 206 11.57 -16.65 1.23
CA LEU A 206 12.82 -16.58 0.47
C LEU A 206 12.80 -17.48 -0.77
N GLN A 207 12.29 -18.70 -0.63
CA GLN A 207 12.17 -19.66 -1.74
C GLN A 207 11.22 -19.14 -2.83
N MET A 208 10.08 -18.57 -2.44
CA MET A 208 9.12 -18.02 -3.38
C MET A 208 9.72 -16.84 -4.17
N ILE A 209 10.48 -15.95 -3.52
CA ILE A 209 11.20 -14.86 -4.21
C ILE A 209 12.24 -15.42 -5.19
N SER A 210 12.99 -16.45 -4.78
CA SER A 210 13.97 -17.12 -5.65
C SER A 210 13.31 -17.75 -6.88
N ALA A 211 12.12 -18.35 -6.71
CA ALA A 211 11.37 -19.00 -7.77
C ALA A 211 10.80 -18.01 -8.81
N CYS A 212 10.54 -16.76 -8.43
CA CYS A 212 9.93 -15.76 -9.32
C CYS A 212 10.86 -15.23 -10.41
N LYS A 213 12.19 -15.36 -10.27
CA LYS A 213 13.20 -15.02 -11.32
C LYS A 213 13.03 -13.65 -11.99
N GLY A 214 12.44 -12.68 -11.28
CA GLY A 214 12.24 -11.31 -11.78
C GLY A 214 10.87 -11.00 -12.40
N GLU A 215 9.92 -11.95 -12.41
CA GLU A 215 8.56 -11.66 -12.88
C GLU A 215 7.78 -10.87 -11.81
N THR A 216 7.36 -9.64 -12.12
CA THR A 216 6.53 -8.81 -11.23
C THR A 216 5.07 -9.27 -11.27
N GLY A 217 4.77 -10.39 -10.62
CA GLY A 217 3.41 -10.94 -10.48
C GLY A 217 2.70 -10.50 -9.20
N ALA A 218 1.38 -10.67 -9.16
CA ALA A 218 0.58 -10.47 -7.95
C ALA A 218 1.06 -11.39 -6.80
N MET A 219 1.53 -12.59 -7.14
CA MET A 219 2.14 -13.53 -6.20
C MET A 219 3.33 -12.92 -5.46
N VAL A 220 4.29 -12.31 -6.18
CA VAL A 220 5.44 -11.64 -5.57
C VAL A 220 5.01 -10.52 -4.63
N SER A 221 3.99 -9.75 -5.02
CA SER A 221 3.44 -8.69 -4.16
C SER A 221 2.89 -9.25 -2.85
N SER A 222 2.09 -10.32 -2.90
CA SER A 222 1.57 -10.99 -1.70
C SER A 222 2.68 -11.62 -0.84
N THR A 223 3.67 -12.24 -1.46
CA THR A 223 4.84 -12.80 -0.76
C THR A 223 5.64 -11.72 -0.04
N LEU A 224 5.87 -10.57 -0.68
CA LEU A 224 6.60 -9.45 -0.06
C LEU A 224 5.81 -8.85 1.10
N LYS A 225 4.48 -8.73 0.99
CA LYS A 225 3.62 -8.28 2.11
C LYS A 225 3.76 -9.20 3.33
N LEU A 226 3.74 -10.51 3.12
CA LEU A 226 3.99 -11.50 4.18
C LEU A 226 5.42 -11.39 4.74
N GLY A 227 6.42 -11.15 3.88
CA GLY A 227 7.80 -10.94 4.34
C GLY A 227 7.96 -9.70 5.23
N ILE A 228 7.27 -8.61 4.90
CA ILE A 228 7.25 -7.38 5.70
C ILE A 228 6.58 -7.64 7.05
N SER A 229 5.44 -8.32 7.09
CA SER A 229 4.71 -8.59 8.33
C SER A 229 5.50 -9.45 9.33
N ILE A 230 6.27 -10.41 8.82
CA ILE A 230 7.13 -11.29 9.63
C ILE A 230 8.33 -10.53 10.23
N LEU A 231 8.88 -9.56 9.50
CA LEU A 231 10.05 -8.79 9.92
C LEU A 231 9.69 -7.47 10.62
N ASN A 232 8.40 -7.16 10.73
CA ASN A 232 7.94 -5.91 11.30
C ASN A 232 8.42 -5.76 12.77
N GLY A 233 8.71 -4.54 13.20
CA GLY A 233 9.28 -4.30 14.53
C GLY A 233 10.72 -4.78 14.72
N GLY A 234 11.40 -5.29 13.68
CA GLY A 234 12.83 -5.60 13.71
C GLY A 234 13.17 -6.91 14.43
N ASN A 235 12.44 -7.99 14.12
CA ASN A 235 12.64 -9.29 14.75
C ASN A 235 14.00 -9.93 14.40
N ALA A 236 14.95 -9.85 15.33
CA ALA A 236 16.32 -10.35 15.15
C ALA A 236 16.42 -11.87 14.99
N GLU A 237 15.51 -12.63 15.63
CA GLU A 237 15.50 -14.10 15.50
C GLU A 237 15.19 -14.53 14.08
N VAL A 238 14.22 -13.86 13.45
CA VAL A 238 13.85 -14.16 12.06
C VAL A 238 14.95 -13.74 11.10
N GLN A 239 15.57 -12.57 11.32
CA GLN A 239 16.71 -12.11 10.52
C GLN A 239 17.87 -13.11 10.56
N GLN A 240 18.19 -13.64 11.75
CA GLN A 240 19.23 -14.65 11.91
C GLN A 240 18.89 -15.93 11.14
N LYS A 241 17.67 -16.46 11.28
CA LYS A 241 17.22 -17.65 10.55
C LYS A 241 17.23 -17.45 9.03
N MET A 242 16.74 -16.32 8.53
CA MET A 242 16.78 -15.99 7.11
C MET A 242 18.22 -15.91 6.59
N LEU A 243 19.13 -15.32 7.37
CA LEU A 243 20.55 -15.21 7.01
C LEU A 243 21.23 -16.58 6.99
N ASP A 244 20.99 -17.42 8.00
CA ASP A 244 21.57 -18.75 8.08
C ASP A 244 21.04 -19.64 6.94
N TYR A 245 19.75 -19.54 6.61
CA TYR A 245 19.17 -20.21 5.45
C TYR A 245 19.89 -19.87 4.14
N LEU A 246 20.12 -18.57 3.87
CA LEU A 246 20.81 -18.14 2.65
C LEU A 246 22.28 -18.59 2.62
N LYS A 247 22.96 -18.58 3.78
CA LYS A 247 24.35 -19.06 3.91
C LYS A 247 24.47 -20.57 3.71
N ASP A 248 23.48 -21.34 4.17
CA ASP A 248 23.48 -22.80 4.07
C ASP A 248 23.12 -23.26 2.65
N LYS A 249 22.07 -22.67 2.06
CA LYS A 249 21.63 -23.02 0.69
C LYS A 249 22.57 -22.52 -0.40
N LYS A 250 23.24 -21.38 -0.18
CA LYS A 250 24.18 -20.75 -1.14
C LYS A 250 23.58 -20.56 -2.54
N GLU A 251 22.29 -20.26 -2.62
CA GLU A 251 21.61 -20.05 -3.90
C GLU A 251 21.84 -18.64 -4.44
N VAL A 252 22.38 -18.55 -5.65
CA VAL A 252 22.60 -17.27 -6.35
C VAL A 252 21.29 -16.68 -6.89
N GLY A 253 20.28 -17.53 -7.10
CA GLY A 253 19.00 -17.17 -7.72
C GLY A 253 18.20 -16.13 -6.94
N PHE A 254 18.34 -16.09 -5.61
CA PHE A 254 17.65 -15.12 -4.77
C PHE A 254 18.02 -13.67 -5.10
N PHE A 255 19.32 -13.35 -5.07
CA PHE A 255 19.79 -11.98 -5.34
C PHE A 255 19.61 -11.56 -6.81
N GLN A 256 19.73 -12.51 -7.75
CA GLN A 256 19.43 -12.25 -9.16
C GLN A 256 17.95 -11.92 -9.37
N SER A 257 17.05 -12.62 -8.68
CA SER A 257 15.61 -12.36 -8.73
C SER A 257 15.28 -10.98 -8.17
N ILE A 258 15.86 -10.59 -7.03
CA ILE A 258 15.70 -9.24 -6.46
C ILE A 258 16.23 -8.17 -7.43
N GLN A 259 17.42 -8.37 -8.00
CA GLN A 259 17.98 -7.43 -8.95
C GLN A 259 17.06 -7.22 -10.17
N ALA A 260 16.51 -8.31 -10.71
CA ALA A 260 15.57 -8.23 -11.82
C ALA A 260 14.29 -7.46 -11.44
N LEU A 261 13.71 -7.74 -10.27
CA LEU A 261 12.56 -6.98 -9.74
C LEU A 261 12.87 -5.49 -9.60
N MET A 262 14.04 -5.13 -9.06
CA MET A 262 14.46 -3.75 -8.91
C MET A 262 14.62 -3.02 -10.24
N GLN A 263 15.12 -3.71 -11.28
CA GLN A 263 15.27 -3.13 -12.62
C GLN A 263 13.93 -2.90 -13.32
N THR A 264 12.90 -3.67 -12.97
CA THR A 264 11.54 -3.53 -13.52
C THR A 264 10.71 -2.43 -12.85
N CYS A 265 11.21 -1.79 -11.79
CA CYS A 265 10.52 -0.70 -11.13
C CYS A 265 10.35 0.52 -12.06
N SER A 266 9.12 1.01 -12.20
CA SER A 266 8.81 2.18 -13.02
C SER A 266 9.29 3.47 -12.37
N VAL A 267 9.87 4.36 -13.17
CA VAL A 267 10.19 5.74 -12.79
C VAL A 267 9.16 6.69 -13.41
N LEU A 268 9.07 7.92 -12.88
CA LEU A 268 8.24 8.98 -13.45
C LEU A 268 8.56 9.20 -14.93
N ASP A 269 7.65 8.78 -15.81
CA ASP A 269 7.73 9.00 -17.26
C ASP A 269 6.84 10.18 -17.67
N LEU A 270 7.47 11.23 -18.19
CA LEU A 270 6.78 12.41 -18.68
C LEU A 270 5.80 12.07 -19.81
N ASN A 271 6.10 11.08 -20.64
CA ASN A 271 5.20 10.68 -21.73
C ASN A 271 3.94 10.00 -21.21
N ALA A 272 4.06 9.18 -20.16
CA ALA A 272 2.91 8.60 -19.48
C ALA A 272 2.05 9.71 -18.83
N PHE A 273 2.70 10.67 -18.17
CA PHE A 273 2.03 11.82 -17.56
C PHE A 273 1.28 12.69 -18.57
N GLU A 274 1.88 13.02 -19.72
CA GLU A 274 1.20 13.79 -20.77
C GLU A 274 0.00 13.04 -21.37
N ARG A 275 0.11 11.72 -21.53
CA ARG A 275 -1.02 10.88 -21.96
C ARG A 275 -2.15 10.91 -20.93
N GLN A 276 -1.83 10.80 -19.64
CA GLN A 276 -2.82 10.90 -18.56
C GLN A 276 -3.49 12.27 -18.54
N ASN A 277 -2.73 13.38 -18.59
CA ASN A 277 -3.29 14.73 -18.64
C ASN A 277 -4.25 14.92 -19.82
N LYS A 278 -3.90 14.35 -20.99
CA LYS A 278 -4.76 14.39 -22.16
C LYS A 278 -6.04 13.59 -21.94
N ALA A 279 -5.95 12.40 -21.31
CA ALA A 279 -7.09 11.56 -20.97
C ALA A 279 -8.01 12.23 -19.93
N GLU A 280 -7.47 12.77 -18.85
CA GLU A 280 -8.22 13.55 -17.86
C GLU A 280 -8.91 14.78 -18.50
N GLY A 281 -8.25 15.40 -19.48
CA GLY A 281 -8.82 16.47 -20.30
C GLY A 281 -10.06 16.08 -21.12
N LEU A 282 -10.34 14.78 -21.30
CA LEU A 282 -11.53 14.27 -21.99
C LEU A 282 -12.77 14.17 -21.08
N GLY A 283 -12.58 14.12 -19.76
CA GLY A 283 -13.66 14.00 -18.75
C GLY A 283 -13.96 12.56 -18.33
N MET A 284 -14.64 12.39 -17.19
CA MET A 284 -14.83 11.10 -16.50
C MET A 284 -16.11 10.33 -16.89
N VAL A 285 -16.85 10.80 -17.89
CA VAL A 285 -18.19 10.27 -18.21
C VAL A 285 -18.19 9.76 -19.65
N ASN A 286 -18.49 8.48 -19.80
CA ASN A 286 -18.74 7.86 -21.10
C ASN A 286 -20.23 8.04 -21.49
N GLU A 287 -20.51 8.03 -22.81
CA GLU A 287 -21.87 8.12 -23.36
C GLU A 287 -22.77 6.93 -22.99
#